data_AF-A0A348DD50-F1
#
_entry.id   AF-A0A348DD50-F1
#
_cell.length_a   1.000
_cell.length_b   1.000
_cell.length_c   1.000
_cell.angle_alpha   90.00
_cell.angle_beta   90.00
_cell.angle_gamma   90.00
#
_symmetry.space_group_name_H-M   'P 1'
#
loop_
_entity.id
_entity.type
_entity.pdbx_description
1 polymer ?
#
loop_
_entity_poly.entity_id
_entity_poly.type
_entity_poly.pdbx_seq_one_letter_code
_entity_poly.pdbx_strand_id
1 'polypeptide(L)' 'MSLNEIVDSAYKTIARQRFSRKQKCHWCNGGGKVPNYNLQHGATACTYKPCEHCAGKGEVIKP' A
#
# COMPACT_ATOMS: atom_id res chain seq x y z
N MET A 1 11.57 -35.30 -1.04
CA MET A 1 11.47 -33.95 -1.62
C MET A 1 12.28 -33.93 -2.91
N SER A 2 11.61 -33.75 -4.04
CA SER A 2 12.23 -33.73 -5.36
C SER A 2 12.84 -32.37 -5.67
N LEU A 3 13.76 -32.33 -6.63
CA LEU A 3 14.36 -31.10 -7.13
C LEU A 3 13.29 -30.07 -7.58
N ASN A 4 12.20 -30.55 -8.21
CA ASN A 4 11.11 -29.70 -8.67
C ASN A 4 10.35 -29.03 -7.51
N GLU A 5 10.15 -29.76 -6.40
CA GLU A 5 9.50 -29.20 -5.21
C GLU A 5 10.37 -28.13 -4.54
N ILE A 6 11.70 -28.33 -4.53
CA ILE A 6 12.66 -27.33 -4.04
C ILE A 6 12.60 -26.05 -4.88
N VAL A 7 12.64 -26.19 -6.20
CA VAL A 7 12.61 -25.07 -7.15
C VAL A 7 11.30 -24.28 -7.05
N ASP A 8 10.15 -24.96 -6.99
CA ASP A 8 8.84 -24.32 -6.86
C ASP A 8 8.68 -23.55 -5.53
N SER A 9 9.15 -24.14 -4.43
CA SER A 9 9.17 -23.49 -3.11
C SER A 9 10.06 -22.24 -3.08
N ALA A 10 11.25 -22.32 -3.68
CA ALA A 10 12.16 -21.19 -3.80
C ALA A 10 11.55 -20.08 -4.65
N TYR A 11 10.92 -20.43 -5.78
CA TYR A 11 10.28 -19.46 -6.66
C TYR A 11 9.12 -18.73 -5.96
N LYS A 12 8.26 -19.46 -5.24
CA LYS A 12 7.18 -18.88 -4.43
C LYS A 12 7.71 -17.95 -3.33
N THR A 13 8.84 -18.30 -2.71
CA THR A 13 9.47 -17.48 -1.68
C THR A 13 10.02 -16.18 -2.26
N ILE A 14 10.72 -16.24 -3.40
CA ILE A 14 11.27 -15.08 -4.09
C ILE A 14 10.14 -14.19 -4.62
N ALA A 15 9.11 -14.79 -5.24
CA ALA A 15 7.93 -14.06 -5.71
C ALA A 15 7.23 -13.36 -4.55
N ARG A 16 7.01 -14.06 -3.43
CA ARG A 16 6.47 -13.45 -2.21
C ARG A 16 7.35 -12.29 -1.77
N GLN A 17 8.66 -12.45 -1.63
CA GLN A 17 9.55 -11.34 -1.21
C GLN A 17 9.54 -10.14 -2.17
N ARG A 18 9.43 -10.39 -3.48
CA ARG A 18 9.36 -9.34 -4.50
C ARG A 18 8.03 -8.59 -4.46
N PHE A 19 6.91 -9.31 -4.45
CA PHE A 19 5.56 -8.73 -4.41
C PHE A 19 5.12 -8.29 -2.99
N SER A 20 5.76 -8.80 -1.93
CA SER A 20 5.48 -8.42 -0.54
C SER A 20 6.27 -7.21 -0.08
N ARG A 21 7.16 -6.64 -0.92
CA ARG A 21 7.70 -5.30 -0.65
C ARG A 21 6.61 -4.27 -0.88
N LYS A 22 5.64 -4.29 0.02
CA LYS A 22 4.70 -3.21 0.28
C LYS A 22 5.53 -1.95 0.47
N GLN A 23 5.49 -1.06 -0.51
CA GLN A 23 6.13 0.24 -0.39
C GLN A 23 5.14 1.21 0.22
N LYS A 24 5.62 2.13 1.04
CA LYS A 24 4.79 3.23 1.52
C LYS A 24 4.20 3.96 0.32
N CYS A 25 2.89 4.14 0.31
CA CYS A 25 2.23 4.98 -0.67
C CYS A 25 2.77 6.40 -0.51
N HIS A 26 3.37 6.92 -1.57
CA HIS A 26 4.00 8.24 -1.58
C HIS A 26 3.02 9.36 -1.21
N TRP A 27 1.79 9.28 -1.73
CA TRP A 27 0.74 10.31 -1.58
C TRP A 27 0.26 10.52 -0.15
N CYS A 28 0.21 9.46 0.65
CA CYS A 28 -0.17 9.55 2.06
C CYS A 28 1.00 9.26 3.01
N ASN A 29 2.22 9.16 2.48
CA ASN A 29 3.44 8.79 3.21
C ASN A 29 3.27 7.56 4.14
N GLY A 30 2.53 6.54 3.70
CA GLY A 30 2.25 5.37 4.55
C GLY A 30 0.98 5.45 5.41
N GLY A 31 0.37 6.63 5.59
CA GLY A 31 -0.72 6.85 6.54
C GLY A 31 -2.11 6.39 6.09
N GLY A 32 -2.29 6.03 4.82
CA GLY A 32 -3.56 5.56 4.25
C GLY A 32 -4.65 6.64 4.12
N LYS A 33 -4.43 7.84 4.63
CA LYS A 33 -5.38 8.95 4.58
C LYS A 33 -4.68 10.23 4.11
N VAL A 34 -5.45 11.12 3.49
CA VAL A 34 -5.00 12.46 3.08
C VAL A 34 -5.98 13.49 3.63
N PRO A 35 -5.55 14.73 3.89
CA PRO A 35 -6.46 15.79 4.31
C PRO A 35 -7.57 15.99 3.28
N ASN A 36 -8.78 16.22 3.77
CA ASN A 36 -9.94 16.56 2.97
C ASN A 36 -10.11 18.08 3.01
N TYR A 37 -9.78 18.74 1.90
CA TYR A 37 -9.83 20.20 1.76
C TYR A 37 -11.20 20.73 1.33
N ASN A 38 -12.24 19.89 1.29
CA ASN A 38 -13.63 20.34 1.12
C ASN A 38 -14.14 20.99 2.41
N LEU A 39 -13.57 22.14 2.77
CA LEU A 39 -14.03 22.98 3.86
C LEU A 39 -15.24 23.78 3.33
N GLN A 40 -16.45 23.37 3.70
CA GLN A 40 -17.61 24.25 3.53
C GLN A 40 -17.36 25.53 4.36
N HIS A 41 -17.56 26.68 3.73
CA HIS A 41 -17.48 28.05 4.25
C HIS A 41 -17.33 28.14 5.79
N GLY A 42 -16.10 28.27 6.28
CA GLY A 42 -15.81 28.56 7.70
C GLY A 42 -15.50 27.36 8.61
N ALA A 43 -15.57 26.12 8.12
CA ALA A 43 -15.14 24.96 8.90
C ALA A 43 -13.61 24.88 9.01
N THR A 44 -13.07 24.92 10.23
CA THR A 44 -11.65 24.70 10.55
C THR A 44 -11.30 23.24 10.84
N ALA A 45 -12.26 22.32 10.66
CA ALA A 45 -12.02 20.90 10.91
C ALA A 45 -11.21 20.29 9.76
N CYS A 46 -9.94 19.96 10.02
CA CYS A 46 -9.13 19.07 9.20
C CYS A 46 -9.77 17.67 9.20
N THR A 47 -10.71 17.43 8.30
CA THR A 47 -11.20 16.07 8.06
C THR A 47 -10.20 15.32 7.18
N TYR A 48 -10.14 14.00 7.30
CA TYR A 48 -9.24 13.16 6.50
C TYR A 48 -10.08 12.20 5.67
N LYS A 49 -9.74 12.05 4.39
CA LYS A 49 -10.35 11.05 3.50
C LYS A 49 -9.38 9.91 3.21
N PRO A 50 -9.86 8.71 2.87
CA PRO A 50 -8.99 7.63 2.41
C PRO A 50 -8.12 8.08 1.22
N CYS A 51 -6.86 7.67 1.21
CA CYS A 51 -5.97 7.93 0.08
C CYS A 51 -6.38 7.05 -1.11
N GLU A 52 -6.86 7.67 -2.18
CA GLU A 52 -7.35 6.98 -3.39
C GLU A 52 -6.23 6.21 -4.10
N HIS A 53 -4.98 6.70 -4.03
CA HIS A 53 -3.82 6.06 -4.67
C HIS A 53 -3.39 4.74 -4.02
N CYS A 54 -3.82 4.46 -2.79
CA CYS A 54 -3.57 3.18 -2.12
C CYS A 54 -4.85 2.54 -1.57
N ALA A 55 -6.02 3.01 -2.00
CA ALA A 55 -7.33 2.58 -1.50
C ALA A 55 -7.39 2.53 0.04
N GLY A 56 -6.79 3.51 0.71
CA GLY A 56 -6.77 3.59 2.16
C GLY A 56 -5.72 2.73 2.89
N LYS A 57 -4.95 1.89 2.19
CA LYS A 57 -4.06 0.89 2.80
C LYS A 57 -2.72 1.45 3.30
N GLY A 58 -2.35 2.66 2.87
CA GLY A 58 -1.06 3.27 3.19
C GLY A 58 0.12 2.69 2.39
N GLU A 59 -0.09 1.60 1.66
CA GLU A 59 0.95 0.89 0.92
C GLU A 59 0.49 0.58 -0.50
N VAL A 60 1.46 0.48 -1.41
CA VAL A 60 1.25 0.04 -2.79
C VAL A 60 2.11 -1.19 -3.05
N ILE A 61 1.55 -2.15 -3.79
CA ILE A 61 2.31 -3.26 -4.34
C ILE A 61 2.98 -2.74 -5.60
N LYS A 62 4.31 -2.65 -5.61
CA LYS A 62 5.05 -2.35 -6.84
C LYS A 62 5.17 -3.64 -7.66
N PRO A 63 4.83 -3.64 -8.96
CA PRO A 63 5.07 -4.78 -9.84
C PRO A 63 6.56 -5.12 -9.96
#